data_AF-A0A7Y5VCB5-F1
#
_entry.id   AF-A0A7Y5VCB5-F1
#
_cell.length_a   1.000
_cell.length_b   1.000
_cell.length_c   1.000
_cell.angle_alpha   90.00
_cell.angle_beta   90.00
_cell.angle_gamma   90.00
#
_symmetry.space_group_name_H-M   'P 1'
#
loop_
_entity.id
_entity.type
_entity.pdbx_description
1 polymer ?
#
loop_
_entity_poly.entity_id
_entity_poly.type
_entity_poly.pdbx_seq_one_letter_code
_entity_poly.pdbx_strand_id
1 'polypeptide(L)'
;MVSERARCLVVDDEPRLRQVLVHLMQNDGFACREAGNGAEALEILQRETVPLVLSDLRMPKVDGIELLRQTRMRYPDTAVVMITAVADVEVAVSCLAMGAMDYLTKPFHLEEVRARVTQALEKRRLILENRDYQERLEERVAVQARRLEDLFLASVQSLAEALEVKDPYTRGHSIRVSHLSSAIARTMELDTDTVRQIELGGQVHDIGKIGVREAVLNKPGALTEEEYAHIMTHPLLGWRILAPLLGEAPMALNIVRSHHERWDGRGMPDRLVGEQIPLEARIAAVADSFDAMTSGRPYRGAQLGVAEAVAELERCSGLQFDPAIVRAFLAAIESGAIPGAVALS
;
A
#
# COMPACT_ATOMS: atom_id res chain seq x y z
N MET A 1 -18.93 27.84 22.81
CA MET A 1 -18.68 26.57 23.53
C MET A 1 -17.53 26.80 24.49
N VAL A 2 -17.68 26.35 25.74
CA VAL A 2 -16.92 26.76 26.93
C VAL A 2 -15.41 26.76 26.66
N SER A 3 -14.75 27.92 26.84
CA SER A 3 -13.29 28.04 26.81
C SER A 3 -12.73 27.26 27.99
N GLU A 4 -12.34 26.01 27.75
CA GLU A 4 -11.78 25.14 28.77
C GLU A 4 -10.42 25.71 29.16
N ARG A 5 -10.32 26.25 30.38
CA ARG A 5 -9.05 26.77 30.91
C ARG A 5 -8.00 25.66 30.85
N ALA A 6 -6.89 25.91 30.16
CA ALA A 6 -5.79 24.95 30.07
C ALA A 6 -5.32 24.57 31.48
N ARG A 7 -5.08 23.27 31.72
CA ARG A 7 -4.64 22.79 33.03
C ARG A 7 -3.13 22.99 33.20
N CYS A 8 -2.72 23.40 34.39
CA CYS A 8 -1.32 23.51 34.78
C CYS A 8 -1.12 22.73 36.09
N LEU A 9 -0.09 21.89 36.15
CA LEU A 9 0.29 21.20 37.37
C LEU A 9 1.55 21.84 37.93
N VAL A 10 1.46 22.38 39.14
CA VAL A 10 2.59 22.95 39.87
C VAL A 10 3.07 21.95 40.91
N VAL A 11 4.33 21.55 40.79
CA VAL A 11 4.98 20.55 41.64
C VAL A 11 6.18 21.20 42.32
N ASP A 12 6.09 21.43 43.62
CA ASP A 12 7.17 22.02 44.42
C ASP A 12 6.94 21.59 45.87
N ASP A 13 8.00 21.21 46.59
CA ASP A 13 7.89 20.75 47.99
C ASP A 13 7.77 21.91 48.98
N GLU A 14 8.12 23.13 48.58
CA GLU A 14 7.96 24.36 49.36
C GLU A 14 6.53 24.93 49.21
N PRO A 15 5.66 24.83 50.23
CA PRO A 15 4.24 25.19 50.08
C PRO A 15 4.02 26.66 49.74
N ARG A 16 4.89 27.56 50.22
CA ARG A 16 4.81 29.00 49.96
C ARG A 16 5.09 29.31 48.49
N LEU A 17 6.15 28.74 47.92
CA LEU A 17 6.50 28.97 46.53
C LEU A 17 5.48 28.33 45.58
N ARG A 18 5.02 27.12 45.91
CA ARG A 18 3.93 26.45 45.18
C ARG A 18 2.68 27.34 45.11
N GLN A 19 2.25 27.92 46.23
CA GLN A 19 1.09 28.83 46.26
C GLN A 19 1.29 30.08 45.40
N VAL A 20 2.49 30.67 45.38
CA VAL A 20 2.81 31.82 44.53
C VAL A 20 2.69 31.47 43.04
N LEU A 21 3.28 30.34 42.62
CA LEU A 21 3.21 29.87 41.24
C LEU A 21 1.79 29.49 40.82
N VAL A 22 1.03 28.84 41.71
CA VAL A 22 -0.38 28.51 41.47
C VAL A 22 -1.21 29.78 41.27
N HIS A 23 -1.05 30.78 42.15
CA HIS A 23 -1.79 32.03 42.03
C HIS A 23 -1.41 32.79 40.75
N LEU A 24 -0.13 32.79 40.39
CA LEU A 24 0.36 33.36 39.14
C LEU A 24 -0.32 32.71 37.92
N MET A 25 -0.28 31.38 37.83
CA MET A 25 -0.87 30.64 36.72
C MET A 25 -2.40 30.75 36.69
N GLN A 26 -3.08 30.79 37.83
CA GLN A 26 -4.52 31.03 37.90
C GLN A 26 -4.90 32.42 37.37
N ASN A 27 -4.11 33.46 37.69
CA ASN A 27 -4.31 34.80 37.17
C ASN A 27 -4.10 34.87 35.65
N ASP A 28 -3.20 34.05 35.11
CA ASP A 28 -2.97 33.90 33.66
C ASP A 28 -4.01 32.98 32.99
N GLY A 29 -5.03 32.52 33.74
CA GLY A 29 -6.18 31.80 33.20
C GLY A 29 -6.09 30.27 33.23
N PHE A 30 -5.06 29.69 33.86
CA PHE A 30 -4.92 28.24 33.98
C PHE A 30 -5.80 27.65 35.10
N ALA A 31 -6.32 26.44 34.86
CA ALA A 31 -6.89 25.61 35.92
C ALA A 31 -5.76 24.82 36.60
N CYS A 32 -5.34 25.27 37.78
CA CYS A 32 -4.16 24.72 38.43
C CYS A 32 -4.44 23.49 39.30
N ARG A 33 -3.51 22.55 39.30
CA ARG A 33 -3.35 21.45 40.24
C ARG A 33 -2.05 21.60 40.99
N GLU A 34 -2.01 21.06 42.19
CA GLU A 34 -0.87 21.15 43.09
C GLU A 34 -0.40 19.76 43.48
N ALA A 35 0.91 19.58 43.53
CA ALA A 35 1.55 18.40 44.11
C ALA A 35 2.77 18.82 44.93
N GLY A 36 3.00 18.15 46.06
CA GLY A 36 4.16 18.41 46.92
C GLY A 36 5.40 17.59 46.56
N ASN A 37 5.29 16.66 45.62
CA ASN A 37 6.37 15.79 45.14
C ASN A 37 5.99 15.13 43.81
N GLY A 38 6.96 14.50 43.16
CA GLY A 38 6.73 13.84 41.86
C GLY A 38 5.77 12.66 41.90
N ALA A 39 5.59 11.97 43.03
CA ALA A 39 4.67 10.84 43.12
C ALA A 39 3.21 11.30 43.04
N GLU A 40 2.86 12.34 43.80
CA GLU A 40 1.55 13.00 43.72
C GLU A 40 1.29 13.59 42.33
N ALA A 41 2.31 14.17 41.70
CA ALA A 41 2.21 14.70 40.34
C ALA A 41 1.88 13.60 39.32
N LEU A 42 2.52 12.44 39.41
CA LEU A 42 2.24 11.30 38.53
C LEU A 42 0.83 10.74 38.73
N GLU A 43 0.31 10.72 39.97
CA GLU A 43 -1.08 10.32 40.22
C GLU A 43 -2.08 11.27 39.53
N ILE A 44 -1.77 12.56 39.48
CA ILE A 44 -2.62 13.55 38.79
C ILE A 44 -2.55 13.34 37.27
N LEU A 45 -1.34 13.18 36.71
CA LEU A 45 -1.14 12.93 35.28
C LEU A 45 -1.80 11.63 34.79
N GLN A 46 -1.99 10.64 35.68
CA GLN A 46 -2.75 9.42 35.38
C GLN A 46 -4.26 9.64 35.28
N ARG A 47 -4.80 10.61 36.02
CA ARG A 47 -6.26 10.81 36.14
C ARG A 47 -6.80 11.82 35.13
N GLU A 48 -6.00 12.81 34.76
CA GLU A 48 -6.43 13.87 33.85
C GLU A 48 -5.30 14.35 32.94
N THR A 49 -5.69 14.91 31.80
CA THR A 49 -4.75 15.50 30.85
C THR A 49 -4.25 16.85 31.36
N VAL A 50 -2.93 17.01 31.41
CA VAL A 50 -2.27 18.24 31.85
C VAL A 50 -1.31 18.72 30.75
N PRO A 51 -1.64 19.82 30.05
CA PRO A 51 -0.77 20.40 29.01
C PRO A 51 0.57 20.93 29.51
N LEU A 52 0.65 21.39 30.77
CA LEU A 52 1.82 22.04 31.35
C LEU A 52 2.10 21.55 32.77
N VAL A 53 3.35 21.19 33.03
CA VAL A 53 3.89 20.90 34.36
C VAL A 53 5.00 21.89 34.66
N LEU A 54 4.88 22.59 35.79
CA LEU A 54 5.96 23.33 36.42
C LEU A 54 6.50 22.48 37.56
N SER A 55 7.75 22.02 37.48
CA SER A 55 8.32 21.13 38.51
C SER A 55 9.58 21.70 39.09
N ASP A 56 9.66 21.77 40.42
CA ASP A 56 10.94 21.88 41.10
C ASP A 56 11.81 20.65 40.81
N LEU A 57 13.13 20.86 40.82
CA LEU A 57 14.10 19.81 40.53
C LEU A 57 14.36 18.91 41.75
N ARG A 58 14.36 19.44 42.97
CA ARG A 58 14.71 18.72 44.20
C ARG A 58 13.51 18.63 45.13
N MET A 59 12.87 17.46 45.12
CA MET A 59 11.71 17.19 45.98
C MET A 59 11.87 15.82 46.66
N PRO A 60 11.23 15.59 47.83
CA PRO A 60 11.23 14.29 48.48
C PRO A 60 10.45 13.24 47.66
N LYS A 61 10.70 11.96 47.93
CA LYS A 61 10.12 10.79 47.24
C LYS A 61 10.59 10.69 45.77
N VAL A 62 9.87 11.33 44.86
CA VAL A 62 10.20 11.36 43.42
C VAL A 62 10.62 12.79 43.10
N ASP A 63 11.86 12.94 42.66
CA ASP A 63 12.43 14.23 42.29
C ASP A 63 11.94 14.70 40.92
N GLY A 64 12.29 15.94 40.56
CA GLY A 64 11.83 16.54 39.31
C GLY A 64 12.42 15.88 38.05
N ILE A 65 13.61 15.30 38.15
CA ILE A 65 14.26 14.62 37.03
C ILE A 65 13.54 13.31 36.71
N GLU A 66 13.24 12.51 37.72
CA GLU A 66 12.48 11.29 37.56
C GLU A 66 11.04 11.58 37.12
N LEU A 67 10.42 12.64 37.64
CA LEU A 67 9.11 13.11 37.16
C LEU A 67 9.16 13.46 35.66
N LEU A 68 10.17 14.21 35.22
CA LEU A 68 10.37 14.57 33.81
C LEU A 68 10.49 13.30 32.96
N ARG A 69 11.35 12.36 33.37
CA ARG A 69 11.58 11.10 32.65
C ARG A 69 10.29 10.30 32.50
N GLN A 70 9.54 10.12 33.58
CA GLN A 70 8.25 9.42 33.58
C GLN A 70 7.22 10.13 32.72
N THR A 71 7.16 11.46 32.80
CA THR A 71 6.24 12.28 31.99
C THR A 71 6.56 12.16 30.51
N ARG A 72 7.83 12.22 30.11
CA ARG A 72 8.24 12.07 28.71
C ARG A 72 7.91 10.69 28.14
N MET A 73 7.97 9.63 28.94
CA MET A 73 7.63 8.27 28.50
C MET A 73 6.12 8.04 28.41
N ARG A 74 5.34 8.53 29.39
CA ARG A 74 3.92 8.19 29.53
C ARG A 74 2.97 9.26 28.99
N TYR A 75 3.40 10.52 29.01
CA TYR A 75 2.63 11.71 28.65
C TYR A 75 3.49 12.62 27.75
N PRO A 76 3.92 12.13 26.57
CA PRO A 76 4.89 12.81 25.72
C PRO A 76 4.43 14.19 25.21
N ASP A 77 3.13 14.45 25.28
CA ASP A 77 2.50 15.69 24.83
C ASP A 77 2.39 16.74 25.94
N THR A 78 2.81 16.44 27.17
CA THR A 78 2.86 17.40 28.27
C THR A 78 4.14 18.24 28.18
N ALA A 79 4.00 19.57 28.22
CA ALA A 79 5.14 20.47 28.36
C ALA A 79 5.62 20.45 29.81
N VAL A 80 6.89 20.16 30.04
CA VAL A 80 7.49 20.21 31.38
C VAL A 80 8.49 21.36 31.40
N VAL A 81 8.31 22.29 32.34
CA VAL A 81 9.26 23.37 32.63
C VAL A 81 9.87 23.10 34.00
N MET A 82 11.19 22.99 34.04
CA MET A 82 11.93 22.68 35.27
C MET A 82 12.27 23.96 36.02
N ILE A 83 12.02 24.00 37.32
CA ILE A 83 12.44 25.07 38.21
C ILE A 83 13.59 24.53 39.06
N THR A 84 14.72 25.23 39.08
CA THR A 84 15.94 24.73 39.73
C THR A 84 16.50 25.79 40.68
N ALA A 85 17.08 25.34 41.80
CA ALA A 85 17.76 26.22 42.75
C ALA A 85 19.27 26.34 42.51
N VAL A 86 19.81 25.79 41.41
CA VAL A 86 21.26 25.74 41.16
C VAL A 86 21.61 26.55 39.92
N ALA A 87 22.63 27.40 40.04
CA ALA A 87 23.29 28.08 38.92
C ALA A 87 24.15 27.12 38.05
N ASP A 88 23.97 25.81 38.19
CA ASP A 88 24.78 24.81 37.50
C ASP A 88 24.13 24.50 36.15
N VAL A 89 24.74 25.09 35.12
CA VAL A 89 24.33 24.99 33.73
C VAL A 89 24.27 23.53 33.27
N GLU A 90 25.10 22.64 33.83
CA GLU A 90 25.12 21.22 33.43
C GLU A 90 23.80 20.52 33.73
N VAL A 91 23.19 20.79 34.89
CA VAL A 91 21.90 20.21 35.28
C VAL A 91 20.78 20.71 34.37
N ALA A 92 20.78 22.00 34.05
CA ALA A 92 19.79 22.59 33.14
C ALA A 92 19.90 21.99 31.73
N VAL A 93 21.11 21.86 31.20
CA VAL A 93 21.38 21.22 29.90
C VAL A 93 20.92 19.77 29.90
N SER A 94 21.18 19.02 30.98
CA SER A 94 20.72 17.64 31.13
C SER A 94 19.19 17.53 31.07
N CYS A 95 18.46 18.42 31.77
CA CYS A 95 17.00 18.45 31.72
C CYS A 95 16.46 18.72 30.31
N LEU A 96 17.06 19.66 29.58
CA LEU A 96 16.69 19.93 28.19
C LEU A 96 16.96 18.72 27.28
N ALA A 97 18.10 18.04 27.45
CA ALA A 97 18.44 16.83 26.72
C ALA A 97 17.47 15.67 27.01
N MET A 98 16.95 15.59 28.24
CA MET A 98 15.90 14.63 28.62
C MET A 98 14.51 14.99 28.09
N GLY A 99 14.34 16.16 27.47
CA GLY A 99 13.08 16.59 26.84
C GLY A 99 12.24 17.56 27.66
N ALA A 100 12.81 18.21 28.69
CA ALA A 100 12.19 19.40 29.26
C ALA A 100 12.03 20.46 28.16
N MET A 101 10.90 21.17 28.17
CA MET A 101 10.63 22.20 27.18
C MET A 101 11.43 23.47 27.44
N ASP A 102 11.59 23.80 28.72
CA ASP A 102 12.43 24.91 29.20
C ASP A 102 12.81 24.71 30.69
N TYR A 103 13.62 25.60 31.24
CA TYR A 103 13.93 25.65 32.67
C TYR A 103 13.94 27.10 33.21
N LEU A 104 13.94 27.22 34.54
CA LEU A 104 13.94 28.47 35.29
C LEU A 104 14.84 28.33 36.53
N THR A 105 15.61 29.37 36.87
CA THR A 105 16.50 29.37 38.05
C THR A 105 15.92 30.20 39.20
N LYS A 106 15.98 29.69 40.44
CA LYS A 106 15.65 30.42 41.68
C LYS A 106 16.84 31.29 42.14
N PRO A 107 16.64 32.52 42.64
CA PRO A 107 15.37 33.25 42.68
C PRO A 107 14.99 33.78 41.29
N PHE A 108 13.69 33.77 40.97
CA PHE A 108 13.14 34.23 39.70
C PHE A 108 12.13 35.36 39.88
N HIS A 109 11.89 36.11 38.82
CA HIS A 109 10.81 37.09 38.74
C HIS A 109 9.56 36.48 38.09
N LEU A 110 8.36 36.94 38.48
CA LEU A 110 7.09 36.42 37.95
C LEU A 110 6.98 36.55 36.42
N GLU A 111 7.50 37.65 35.86
CA GLU A 111 7.53 37.86 34.40
C GLU A 111 8.41 36.84 33.67
N GLU A 112 9.47 36.35 34.31
CA GLU A 112 10.32 35.31 33.74
C GLU A 112 9.58 33.96 33.68
N VAL A 113 8.85 33.60 34.74
CA VAL A 113 7.99 32.42 34.75
C VAL A 113 6.98 32.47 33.60
N ARG A 114 6.30 33.62 33.42
CA ARG A 114 5.33 33.81 32.34
C ARG A 114 5.95 33.63 30.96
N ALA A 115 7.13 34.22 30.73
CA ALA A 115 7.84 34.11 29.47
C ALA A 115 8.19 32.64 29.15
N ARG A 116 8.73 31.91 30.14
CA ARG A 116 9.10 30.49 30.00
C ARG A 116 7.91 29.58 29.76
N VAL A 117 6.81 29.80 30.48
CA VAL A 117 5.55 29.09 30.29
C VAL A 117 4.99 29.31 28.89
N THR A 118 4.96 30.57 28.45
CA THR A 118 4.46 30.94 27.12
C THR A 118 5.30 30.25 26.03
N GLN A 119 6.63 30.30 26.14
CA GLN A 119 7.54 29.65 25.19
C GLN A 119 7.37 28.13 25.17
N ALA A 120 7.25 27.49 26.35
CA ALA A 120 7.07 26.05 26.45
C ALA A 120 5.74 25.57 25.85
N LEU A 121 4.66 26.31 26.07
CA LEU A 121 3.34 26.01 25.51
C LEU A 121 3.29 26.24 24.00
N GLU A 122 3.95 27.28 23.50
CA GLU A 122 4.06 27.54 22.06
C GLU A 122 4.87 26.44 21.37
N LYS A 123 6.00 26.03 21.95
CA LYS A 123 6.79 24.90 21.45
C LYS A 123 5.98 23.61 21.44
N ARG A 124 5.23 23.33 22.51
CA ARG A 124 4.31 22.17 22.58
C ARG A 124 3.26 22.23 21.48
N ARG A 125 2.63 23.39 21.25
CA ARG A 125 1.62 23.59 20.21
C ARG A 125 2.19 23.24 18.84
N LEU A 126 3.36 23.79 18.50
CA LEU A 126 4.02 23.53 17.22
C LEU A 126 4.38 22.04 17.03
N ILE A 127 4.83 21.36 18.07
CA ILE A 127 5.14 19.91 18.01
C ILE A 127 3.88 19.09 17.72
N LEU A 128 2.76 19.40 18.38
CA LEU A 128 1.51 18.69 18.17
C LEU A 128 0.91 18.98 16.79
N GLU A 129 0.96 20.23 16.34
CA GLU A 129 0.54 20.61 14.97
C GLU A 129 1.39 19.93 13.91
N ASN A 130 2.71 19.81 14.12
CA ASN A 130 3.58 19.11 13.19
C ASN A 130 3.24 17.62 13.09
N ARG A 131 2.97 16.96 14.23
CA ARG A 131 2.56 15.55 14.26
C ARG A 131 1.23 15.33 13.52
N ASP A 132 0.20 16.12 13.81
CA ASP A 132 -1.10 16.04 13.11
C ASP A 132 -0.95 16.33 11.60
N TYR A 133 -0.10 17.28 11.23
CA TYR A 133 0.21 17.56 9.83
C TYR A 133 0.89 16.37 9.15
N GLN A 134 1.84 15.70 9.81
CA GLN A 134 2.51 14.51 9.28
C GLN A 134 1.53 13.36 9.05
N GLU A 135 0.69 13.04 10.04
CA GLU A 135 -0.32 11.98 9.95
C GLU A 135 -1.29 12.24 8.78
N ARG A 136 -1.79 13.46 8.64
CA ARG A 136 -2.67 13.84 7.53
C ARG A 136 -1.98 13.81 6.18
N LEU A 137 -0.71 14.17 6.12
CA LEU A 137 0.05 14.13 4.88
C LEU A 137 0.26 12.68 4.42
N GLU A 138 0.60 11.77 5.34
CA GLU A 138 0.74 10.34 5.07
C GLU A 138 -0.57 9.73 4.53
N GLU A 139 -1.71 10.04 5.17
CA GLU A 139 -3.03 9.61 4.68
C GLU A 139 -3.31 10.13 3.27
N ARG A 140 -3.05 11.41 3.01
CA ARG A 140 -3.26 12.02 1.69
C ARG A 140 -2.38 11.40 0.62
N VAL A 141 -1.11 11.10 0.93
CA VAL A 141 -0.18 10.43 0.02
C VAL A 141 -0.68 9.03 -0.31
N ALA A 142 -1.12 8.26 0.68
CA ALA A 142 -1.65 6.91 0.47
C ALA A 142 -2.90 6.92 -0.43
N VAL A 143 -3.83 7.84 -0.19
CA VAL A 143 -5.05 8.01 -1.01
C VAL A 143 -4.69 8.42 -2.44
N GLN A 144 -3.74 9.35 -2.62
CA GLN A 144 -3.30 9.79 -3.94
C GLN A 144 -2.58 8.68 -4.72
N ALA A 145 -1.72 7.90 -4.05
CA ALA A 145 -1.02 6.77 -4.66
C ALA A 145 -2.02 5.74 -5.21
N ARG A 146 -3.01 5.34 -4.39
CA ARG A 146 -4.07 4.42 -4.81
C ARG A 146 -4.88 4.95 -5.98
N ARG A 147 -5.22 6.24 -5.97
CA ARG A 147 -5.96 6.86 -7.08
C ARG A 147 -5.16 6.87 -8.38
N LEU A 148 -3.85 7.10 -8.30
CA LEU A 148 -2.98 7.07 -9.48
C LEU A 148 -2.90 5.66 -10.07
N GLU A 149 -2.80 4.65 -9.21
CA GLU A 149 -2.82 3.24 -9.57
C GLU A 149 -4.14 2.83 -10.23
N ASP A 150 -5.29 3.21 -9.66
CA ASP A 150 -6.62 2.95 -10.24
C ASP A 150 -6.76 3.62 -11.63
N LEU A 151 -6.31 4.87 -11.77
CA LEU A 151 -6.35 5.59 -13.04
C LEU A 151 -5.42 4.97 -14.08
N PHE A 152 -4.26 4.48 -13.66
CA PHE A 152 -3.32 3.79 -14.54
C PHE A 152 -3.93 2.49 -15.08
N LEU A 153 -4.46 1.64 -14.20
CA LEU A 153 -5.12 0.39 -14.60
C LEU A 153 -6.32 0.66 -15.51
N ALA A 154 -7.17 1.63 -15.17
CA ALA A 154 -8.31 2.01 -16.02
C ALA A 154 -7.86 2.53 -17.41
N SER A 155 -6.74 3.24 -17.48
CA SER A 155 -6.19 3.73 -18.75
C SER A 155 -5.65 2.59 -19.60
N VAL A 156 -4.93 1.65 -18.99
CA VAL A 156 -4.41 0.44 -19.65
C VAL A 156 -5.56 -0.41 -20.19
N GLN A 157 -6.61 -0.63 -19.39
CA GLN A 157 -7.80 -1.35 -19.83
C GLN A 157 -8.51 -0.64 -20.99
N SER A 158 -8.66 0.69 -20.92
CA SER A 158 -9.26 1.48 -22.00
C SER A 158 -8.49 1.36 -23.32
N LEU A 159 -7.16 1.29 -23.26
CA LEU A 159 -6.32 1.06 -24.44
C LEU A 159 -6.47 -0.35 -25.01
N ALA A 160 -6.56 -1.35 -24.15
CA ALA A 160 -6.84 -2.74 -24.56
C ALA A 160 -8.21 -2.83 -25.25
N GLU A 161 -9.26 -2.26 -24.66
CA GLU A 161 -10.61 -2.21 -25.24
C GLU A 161 -10.63 -1.48 -26.60
N ALA A 162 -9.91 -0.35 -26.71
CA ALA A 162 -9.81 0.38 -27.98
C ALA A 162 -9.13 -0.44 -29.08
N LEU A 163 -8.17 -1.30 -28.72
CA LEU A 163 -7.56 -2.24 -29.66
C LEU A 163 -8.54 -3.35 -30.07
N GLU A 164 -9.31 -3.90 -29.13
CA GLU A 164 -10.33 -4.90 -29.42
C GLU A 164 -11.44 -4.35 -30.34
N VAL A 165 -11.72 -3.04 -30.33
CA VAL A 165 -12.67 -2.45 -31.30
C VAL A 165 -12.18 -2.61 -32.76
N LYS A 166 -10.87 -2.64 -33.00
CA LYS A 166 -10.29 -2.90 -34.34
C LYS A 166 -10.37 -4.37 -34.76
N ASP A 167 -10.57 -5.26 -33.81
CA ASP A 167 -10.71 -6.71 -34.02
C ASP A 167 -12.05 -7.17 -33.40
N PRO A 168 -13.15 -7.10 -34.17
CA PRO A 168 -14.51 -7.38 -33.68
C PRO A 168 -14.68 -8.70 -32.93
N TYR A 169 -13.74 -9.65 -33.08
CA TYR A 169 -13.75 -10.98 -32.48
C TYR A 169 -13.12 -11.04 -31.09
N THR A 170 -12.36 -10.02 -30.71
CA THR A 170 -11.68 -9.95 -29.41
C THR A 170 -12.46 -9.21 -28.35
N ARG A 171 -13.69 -8.72 -28.62
CA ARG A 171 -14.44 -7.95 -27.62
C ARG A 171 -14.62 -8.70 -26.29
N GLY A 172 -14.07 -8.14 -25.22
CA GLY A 172 -14.08 -8.70 -23.87
C GLY A 172 -13.20 -9.94 -23.70
N HIS A 173 -12.39 -10.30 -24.70
CA HIS A 173 -11.47 -11.43 -24.67
C HIS A 173 -10.39 -11.22 -23.59
N SER A 174 -9.76 -10.04 -23.58
CA SER A 174 -8.68 -9.75 -22.63
C SER A 174 -9.16 -9.85 -21.18
N ILE A 175 -10.40 -9.43 -20.90
CA ILE A 175 -11.03 -9.56 -19.58
C ILE A 175 -11.28 -11.04 -19.23
N ARG A 176 -11.82 -11.84 -20.16
CA ARG A 176 -12.07 -13.27 -19.90
C ARG A 176 -10.77 -14.05 -19.68
N VAL A 177 -9.75 -13.82 -20.52
CA VAL A 177 -8.42 -14.43 -20.35
C VAL A 177 -7.78 -14.04 -19.02
N SER A 178 -7.89 -12.76 -18.63
CA SER A 178 -7.43 -12.27 -17.33
C SER A 178 -8.10 -12.99 -16.16
N HIS A 179 -9.43 -13.13 -16.18
CA HIS A 179 -10.17 -13.85 -15.14
C HIS A 179 -9.82 -15.35 -15.09
N LEU A 180 -9.75 -16.01 -16.24
CA LEU A 180 -9.38 -17.42 -16.35
C LEU A 180 -7.96 -17.65 -15.80
N SER A 181 -7.00 -16.83 -16.22
CA SER A 181 -5.60 -16.89 -15.77
C SER A 181 -5.50 -16.70 -14.25
N SER A 182 -6.25 -15.74 -13.70
CA SER A 182 -6.28 -15.48 -12.27
C SER A 182 -6.91 -16.63 -11.48
N ALA A 183 -7.96 -17.27 -12.00
CA ALA A 183 -8.58 -18.43 -11.37
C ALA A 183 -7.64 -19.64 -11.33
N ILE A 184 -6.91 -19.89 -12.42
CA ILE A 184 -5.87 -20.93 -12.47
C ILE A 184 -4.79 -20.61 -11.42
N ALA A 185 -4.26 -19.39 -11.41
CA ALA A 185 -3.22 -18.95 -10.49
C ALA A 185 -3.62 -19.10 -9.01
N ARG A 186 -4.85 -18.73 -8.65
CA ARG A 186 -5.38 -18.92 -7.28
C ARG A 186 -5.55 -20.39 -6.93
N THR A 187 -5.96 -21.22 -7.87
CA THR A 187 -6.08 -22.69 -7.67
C THR A 187 -4.71 -23.34 -7.45
N MET A 188 -3.65 -22.72 -7.98
CA MET A 188 -2.26 -23.09 -7.74
C MET A 188 -1.67 -22.47 -6.46
N GLU A 189 -2.47 -21.79 -5.64
CA GLU A 189 -2.07 -21.17 -4.38
C GLU A 189 -0.95 -20.13 -4.53
N LEU A 190 -0.89 -19.45 -5.68
CA LEU A 190 0.05 -18.34 -5.88
C LEU A 190 -0.33 -17.14 -5.00
N ASP A 191 0.67 -16.36 -4.58
CA ASP A 191 0.46 -15.20 -3.71
C ASP A 191 -0.32 -14.08 -4.42
N THR A 192 -0.89 -13.18 -3.62
CA THR A 192 -1.77 -12.12 -4.11
C THR A 192 -1.11 -11.17 -5.11
N ASP A 193 0.18 -10.87 -4.95
CA ASP A 193 0.89 -9.98 -5.88
C ASP A 193 1.13 -10.68 -7.23
N THR A 194 1.56 -11.94 -7.19
CA THR A 194 1.70 -12.77 -8.38
C THR A 194 0.39 -12.87 -9.17
N VAL A 195 -0.72 -13.16 -8.48
CA VAL A 195 -2.05 -13.25 -9.13
C VAL A 195 -2.43 -11.92 -9.77
N ARG A 196 -2.16 -10.80 -9.09
CA ARG A 196 -2.44 -9.46 -9.60
C ARG A 196 -1.66 -9.15 -10.88
N GLN A 197 -0.38 -9.51 -10.94
CA GLN A 197 0.42 -9.32 -12.15
C GLN A 197 -0.04 -10.23 -13.30
N ILE A 198 -0.49 -11.46 -13.00
CA ILE A 198 -1.09 -12.37 -14.00
C ILE A 198 -2.39 -11.78 -14.56
N GLU A 199 -3.23 -11.24 -13.69
CA GLU A 199 -4.47 -10.55 -14.07
C GLU A 199 -4.18 -9.41 -15.05
N LEU A 200 -3.23 -8.54 -14.70
CA LEU A 200 -2.80 -7.42 -15.54
C LEU A 200 -2.21 -7.90 -16.87
N GLY A 201 -1.35 -8.92 -16.86
CA GLY A 201 -0.78 -9.51 -18.06
C GLY A 201 -1.84 -10.05 -19.02
N GLY A 202 -2.87 -10.73 -18.50
CA GLY A 202 -4.00 -11.21 -19.29
C GLY A 202 -4.80 -10.08 -19.95
N GLN A 203 -4.97 -8.94 -19.28
CA GLN A 203 -5.67 -7.78 -19.84
C GLN A 203 -4.95 -7.13 -21.02
N VAL A 204 -3.62 -7.29 -21.12
CA VAL A 204 -2.78 -6.55 -22.06
C VAL A 204 -1.95 -7.41 -22.99
N HIS A 205 -2.06 -8.74 -22.90
CA HIS A 205 -1.21 -9.69 -23.63
C HIS A 205 -1.18 -9.42 -25.14
N ASP A 206 -2.31 -8.97 -25.68
CA ASP A 206 -2.53 -8.73 -27.09
C ASP A 206 -2.29 -7.28 -27.55
N ILE A 207 -1.85 -6.37 -26.67
CA ILE A 207 -1.74 -4.92 -27.00
C ILE A 207 -0.86 -4.65 -28.23
N GLY A 208 0.10 -5.53 -28.49
CA GLY A 208 0.99 -5.45 -29.64
C GLY A 208 0.28 -5.60 -30.99
N LYS A 209 -0.97 -6.09 -31.04
CA LYS A 209 -1.74 -6.17 -32.28
C LYS A 209 -1.99 -4.80 -32.91
N ILE A 210 -1.74 -3.70 -32.18
CA ILE A 210 -1.74 -2.35 -32.75
C ILE A 210 -0.79 -2.18 -33.95
N GLY A 211 0.30 -2.96 -34.01
CA GLY A 211 1.24 -2.97 -35.13
C GLY A 211 0.90 -3.96 -36.25
N VAL A 212 -0.16 -4.76 -36.07
CA VAL A 212 -0.61 -5.73 -37.08
C VAL A 212 -1.50 -5.03 -38.10
N ARG A 213 -1.33 -5.36 -39.38
CA ARG A 213 -2.11 -4.74 -40.46
C ARG A 213 -3.56 -5.23 -40.35
N GLU A 214 -4.51 -4.30 -40.43
CA GLU A 214 -5.95 -4.63 -40.34
C GLU A 214 -6.39 -5.65 -41.40
N ALA A 215 -5.87 -5.55 -42.63
CA ALA A 215 -6.16 -6.50 -43.70
C ALA A 215 -5.69 -7.92 -43.40
N VAL A 216 -4.67 -8.10 -42.54
CA VAL A 216 -4.17 -9.41 -42.09
C VAL A 216 -4.98 -9.90 -40.89
N LEU A 217 -5.26 -9.02 -39.93
CA LEU A 217 -6.02 -9.34 -38.72
C LEU A 217 -7.46 -9.77 -39.04
N ASN A 218 -8.10 -9.09 -40.00
CA ASN A 218 -9.49 -9.30 -40.40
C ASN A 218 -9.64 -10.16 -41.68
N LYS A 219 -8.58 -10.85 -42.14
CA LYS A 219 -8.57 -11.55 -43.44
C LYS A 219 -9.54 -12.75 -43.47
N PRO A 220 -10.59 -12.76 -44.32
CA PRO A 220 -11.54 -13.86 -44.38
C PRO A 220 -10.94 -15.15 -44.96
N GLY A 221 -10.28 -15.98 -44.14
CA GLY A 221 -9.77 -17.30 -44.50
C GLY A 221 -8.51 -17.70 -43.72
N ALA A 222 -7.84 -18.75 -44.19
CA ALA A 222 -6.54 -19.14 -43.64
C ALA A 222 -5.48 -18.08 -43.96
N LEU A 223 -4.60 -17.84 -42.99
CA LEU A 223 -3.44 -16.97 -43.14
C LEU A 223 -2.33 -17.68 -43.92
N THR A 224 -1.57 -16.92 -44.72
CA THR A 224 -0.30 -17.39 -45.27
C THR A 224 0.76 -17.45 -44.17
N GLU A 225 1.88 -18.12 -44.41
CA GLU A 225 3.00 -18.16 -43.47
C GLU A 225 3.54 -16.75 -43.15
N GLU A 226 3.63 -15.88 -44.16
CA GLU A 226 4.05 -14.48 -43.98
C GLU A 226 3.06 -13.67 -43.14
N GLU A 227 1.77 -13.86 -43.36
CA GLU A 227 0.70 -13.22 -42.59
C GLU A 227 0.69 -13.70 -41.14
N TYR A 228 0.84 -15.00 -40.92
CA TYR A 228 0.97 -15.58 -39.58
C TYR A 228 2.20 -15.02 -38.86
N ALA A 229 3.37 -15.01 -39.52
CA ALA A 229 4.59 -14.42 -38.97
C ALA A 229 4.41 -12.93 -38.63
N HIS A 230 3.66 -12.19 -39.45
CA HIS A 230 3.33 -10.78 -39.19
C HIS A 230 2.46 -10.61 -37.93
N ILE A 231 1.42 -11.42 -37.75
CA ILE A 231 0.62 -11.41 -36.51
C ILE A 231 1.49 -11.74 -35.30
N MET A 232 2.37 -12.72 -35.43
CA MET A 232 3.26 -13.18 -34.35
C MET A 232 4.37 -12.20 -33.99
N THR A 233 4.41 -11.01 -34.60
CA THR A 233 5.25 -9.90 -34.12
C THR A 233 4.68 -9.20 -32.88
N HIS A 234 3.38 -9.37 -32.61
CA HIS A 234 2.70 -8.66 -31.53
C HIS A 234 3.24 -8.95 -30.11
N PRO A 235 3.73 -10.16 -29.74
CA PRO A 235 4.23 -10.38 -28.39
C PRO A 235 5.45 -9.49 -28.09
N LEU A 236 6.37 -9.39 -29.07
CA LEU A 236 7.56 -8.54 -28.96
C LEU A 236 7.20 -7.05 -29.01
N LEU A 237 6.26 -6.66 -29.87
CA LEU A 237 5.83 -5.26 -29.96
C LEU A 237 5.09 -4.82 -28.70
N GLY A 238 4.18 -5.66 -28.19
CA GLY A 238 3.45 -5.42 -26.95
C GLY A 238 4.40 -5.27 -25.77
N TRP A 239 5.37 -6.17 -25.64
CA TRP A 239 6.41 -6.07 -24.62
C TRP A 239 7.19 -4.76 -24.72
N ARG A 240 7.59 -4.34 -25.93
CA ARG A 240 8.31 -3.06 -26.13
C ARG A 240 7.48 -1.84 -25.74
N ILE A 241 6.18 -1.85 -26.02
CA ILE A 241 5.26 -0.76 -25.68
C ILE A 241 5.06 -0.69 -24.16
N LEU A 242 4.90 -1.84 -23.51
CA LEU A 242 4.54 -1.92 -22.10
C LEU A 242 5.74 -1.91 -21.15
N ALA A 243 6.93 -2.32 -21.57
CA ALA A 243 8.10 -2.43 -20.69
C ALA A 243 8.42 -1.13 -19.91
N PRO A 244 8.33 0.09 -20.50
CA PRO A 244 8.51 1.33 -19.75
C PRO A 244 7.41 1.63 -18.72
N LEU A 245 6.22 1.04 -18.88
CA LEU A 245 5.04 1.29 -18.05
C LEU A 245 4.87 0.23 -16.96
N LEU A 246 5.24 -1.02 -17.25
CA LEU A 246 5.06 -2.19 -16.39
C LEU A 246 6.39 -2.73 -15.87
N GLY A 247 7.40 -1.87 -15.73
CA GLY A 247 8.73 -2.27 -15.24
C GLY A 247 8.71 -2.88 -13.84
N GLU A 248 7.74 -2.51 -13.00
CA GLU A 248 7.51 -3.07 -11.67
C GLU A 248 6.60 -4.31 -11.68
N ALA A 249 6.03 -4.69 -12.84
CA ALA A 249 5.19 -5.86 -13.02
C ALA A 249 5.80 -6.85 -14.04
N PRO A 250 6.96 -7.45 -13.73
CA PRO A 250 7.69 -8.31 -14.67
C PRO A 250 6.89 -9.52 -15.16
N MET A 251 5.98 -10.07 -14.35
CA MET A 251 5.16 -11.22 -14.76
C MET A 251 4.13 -10.82 -15.82
N ALA A 252 3.56 -9.62 -15.71
CA ALA A 252 2.67 -9.09 -16.75
C ALA A 252 3.41 -8.96 -18.10
N LEU A 253 4.66 -8.49 -18.08
CA LEU A 253 5.51 -8.41 -19.27
C LEU A 253 5.85 -9.80 -19.84
N ASN A 254 6.13 -10.77 -18.97
CA ASN A 254 6.43 -12.14 -19.39
C ASN A 254 5.24 -12.79 -20.11
N ILE A 255 4.02 -12.55 -19.62
CA ILE A 255 2.78 -12.98 -20.31
C ILE A 255 2.71 -12.36 -21.71
N VAL A 256 2.82 -11.03 -21.81
CA VAL A 256 2.73 -10.32 -23.10
C VAL A 256 3.72 -10.89 -24.11
N ARG A 257 4.96 -11.15 -23.68
CA ARG A 257 6.01 -11.65 -24.56
C ARG A 257 5.84 -13.12 -24.93
N SER A 258 5.38 -13.96 -24.00
CA SER A 258 5.61 -15.42 -24.07
C SER A 258 4.34 -16.26 -24.03
N HIS A 259 3.15 -15.66 -24.04
CA HIS A 259 1.86 -16.40 -24.01
C HIS A 259 1.63 -17.29 -25.25
N HIS A 260 2.43 -17.14 -26.30
CA HIS A 260 2.44 -18.02 -27.47
C HIS A 260 3.62 -19.00 -27.53
N GLU A 261 4.43 -19.07 -26.47
CA GLU A 261 5.35 -20.18 -26.30
C GLU A 261 4.58 -21.49 -26.08
N ARG A 262 5.20 -22.60 -26.49
CA ARG A 262 4.60 -23.93 -26.40
C ARG A 262 5.50 -24.82 -25.58
N TRP A 263 4.91 -25.68 -24.75
CA TRP A 263 5.66 -26.59 -23.89
C TRP A 263 6.68 -27.46 -24.65
N ASP A 264 6.35 -27.85 -25.89
CA ASP A 264 7.18 -28.62 -26.83
C ASP A 264 8.27 -27.81 -27.57
N GLY A 265 8.42 -26.52 -27.31
CA GLY A 265 9.42 -25.66 -27.96
C GLY A 265 9.07 -25.21 -29.38
N ARG A 266 7.86 -25.52 -29.88
CA ARG A 266 7.42 -25.12 -31.21
C ARG A 266 6.71 -23.76 -31.23
N GLY A 267 6.64 -23.10 -30.07
CA GLY A 267 6.04 -21.78 -29.90
C GLY A 267 6.95 -20.66 -30.39
N MET A 268 6.49 -19.43 -30.21
CA MET A 268 7.21 -18.21 -30.60
C MET A 268 6.93 -17.11 -29.56
N PRO A 269 7.78 -16.08 -29.41
CA PRO A 269 8.89 -15.68 -30.29
C PRO A 269 10.25 -16.34 -30.03
N ASP A 270 10.51 -16.81 -28.81
CA ASP A 270 11.81 -17.22 -28.32
C ASP A 270 12.03 -18.75 -28.38
N ARG A 271 10.97 -19.54 -28.60
CA ARG A 271 11.00 -21.02 -28.71
C ARG A 271 11.46 -21.70 -27.42
N LEU A 272 10.99 -21.17 -26.30
CA LEU A 272 11.29 -21.67 -24.97
C LEU A 272 10.64 -23.06 -24.78
N VAL A 273 11.32 -23.95 -24.04
CA VAL A 273 10.87 -25.33 -23.84
C VAL A 273 10.60 -25.60 -22.37
N GLY A 274 9.46 -26.23 -22.08
CA GLY A 274 9.08 -26.63 -20.73
C GLY A 274 9.11 -25.46 -19.73
N GLU A 275 9.85 -25.63 -18.64
CA GLU A 275 9.96 -24.64 -17.56
C GLU A 275 10.81 -23.41 -17.90
N GLN A 276 11.45 -23.37 -19.08
CA GLN A 276 12.06 -22.12 -19.57
C GLN A 276 10.99 -21.06 -19.87
N ILE A 277 9.76 -21.48 -20.13
CA ILE A 277 8.61 -20.60 -20.28
C ILE A 277 8.21 -20.11 -18.88
N PRO A 278 8.11 -18.79 -18.65
CA PRO A 278 7.64 -18.24 -17.39
C PRO A 278 6.29 -18.85 -16.97
N LEU A 279 6.10 -19.10 -15.68
CA LEU A 279 4.92 -19.78 -15.15
C LEU A 279 3.63 -19.07 -15.53
N GLU A 280 3.62 -17.76 -15.34
CA GLU A 280 2.55 -16.84 -15.68
C GLU A 280 2.17 -16.90 -17.17
N ALA A 281 3.13 -17.07 -18.07
CA ALA A 281 2.89 -17.19 -19.51
C ALA A 281 2.29 -18.55 -19.87
N ARG A 282 2.70 -19.63 -19.17
CA ARG A 282 2.08 -20.96 -19.30
C ARG A 282 0.62 -20.95 -18.83
N ILE A 283 0.32 -20.23 -17.75
CA ILE A 283 -1.05 -19.99 -17.26
C ILE A 283 -1.86 -19.25 -18.33
N ALA A 284 -1.35 -18.13 -18.82
CA ALA A 284 -2.03 -17.32 -19.83
C ALA A 284 -2.28 -18.09 -21.14
N ALA A 285 -1.34 -18.94 -21.59
CA ALA A 285 -1.49 -19.74 -22.80
C ALA A 285 -2.68 -20.71 -22.74
N VAL A 286 -2.93 -21.33 -21.58
CA VAL A 286 -4.08 -22.21 -21.36
C VAL A 286 -5.37 -21.40 -21.35
N ALA A 287 -5.40 -20.28 -20.62
CA ALA A 287 -6.55 -19.39 -20.53
C ALA A 287 -6.96 -18.78 -21.89
N ASP A 288 -6.00 -18.27 -22.64
CA ASP A 288 -6.19 -17.72 -24.00
C ASP A 288 -6.72 -18.78 -24.96
N SER A 289 -6.10 -19.97 -24.96
CA SER A 289 -6.54 -21.07 -25.84
C SER A 289 -7.95 -21.54 -25.50
N PHE A 290 -8.31 -21.62 -24.22
CA PHE A 290 -9.67 -21.97 -23.81
C PHE A 290 -10.67 -20.91 -24.28
N ASP A 291 -10.42 -19.63 -23.99
CA ASP A 291 -11.32 -18.54 -24.40
C ASP A 291 -11.48 -18.49 -25.93
N ALA A 292 -10.39 -18.68 -26.68
CA ALA A 292 -10.39 -18.70 -28.13
C ALA A 292 -11.15 -19.91 -28.73
N MET A 293 -11.22 -21.03 -28.01
CA MET A 293 -12.02 -22.20 -28.40
C MET A 293 -13.51 -22.02 -28.08
N THR A 294 -13.81 -21.40 -26.94
CA THR A 294 -15.17 -21.21 -26.44
C THR A 294 -15.78 -19.87 -26.84
N SER A 295 -15.07 -19.00 -27.55
CA SER A 295 -15.57 -17.73 -28.08
C SER A 295 -15.50 -17.77 -29.61
N GLY A 296 -16.62 -17.60 -30.31
CA GLY A 296 -16.69 -17.81 -31.76
C GLY A 296 -15.71 -16.95 -32.57
N ARG A 297 -14.94 -17.58 -33.47
CA ARG A 297 -14.06 -16.93 -34.48
C ARG A 297 -14.55 -17.23 -35.91
N PRO A 298 -14.28 -16.40 -36.94
CA PRO A 298 -14.74 -16.64 -38.32
C PRO A 298 -14.05 -17.78 -39.06
N TYR A 299 -12.81 -18.14 -38.68
CA TYR A 299 -11.96 -19.08 -39.43
C TYR A 299 -12.03 -20.52 -38.92
N ARG A 300 -12.66 -20.73 -37.76
CA ARG A 300 -13.14 -22.03 -37.29
C ARG A 300 -14.66 -21.99 -37.35
N GLY A 301 -15.32 -23.13 -37.60
CA GLY A 301 -16.78 -23.21 -37.65
C GLY A 301 -17.46 -22.92 -36.30
N ALA A 302 -18.50 -23.69 -35.97
CA ALA A 302 -19.24 -23.55 -34.72
C ALA A 302 -18.31 -23.50 -33.48
N GLN A 303 -18.66 -22.63 -32.52
CA GLN A 303 -18.04 -22.52 -31.20
C GLN A 303 -18.00 -23.91 -30.53
N LEU A 304 -16.85 -24.28 -29.96
CA LEU A 304 -16.76 -25.53 -29.21
C LEU A 304 -17.55 -25.42 -27.91
N GLY A 305 -18.23 -26.49 -27.52
CA GLY A 305 -18.76 -26.61 -26.18
C GLY A 305 -17.63 -26.66 -25.14
N VAL A 306 -17.91 -26.29 -23.89
CA VAL A 306 -16.93 -26.33 -22.80
C VAL A 306 -16.26 -27.71 -22.68
N ALA A 307 -17.04 -28.79 -22.78
CA ALA A 307 -16.52 -30.16 -22.70
C ALA A 307 -15.54 -30.50 -23.84
N GLU A 308 -15.79 -30.00 -25.06
CA GLU A 308 -14.90 -30.20 -26.20
C GLU A 308 -13.62 -29.38 -26.07
N ALA A 309 -13.72 -28.14 -25.59
CA ALA A 309 -12.56 -27.31 -25.31
C ALA A 309 -11.68 -27.91 -24.21
N VAL A 310 -12.28 -28.46 -23.14
CA VAL A 310 -11.58 -29.20 -22.09
C VAL A 310 -10.85 -30.41 -22.66
N ALA A 311 -11.53 -31.25 -23.44
CA ALA A 311 -10.93 -32.43 -24.06
C ALA A 311 -9.75 -32.07 -24.97
N GLU A 312 -9.82 -30.94 -25.68
CA GLU A 312 -8.72 -30.44 -26.51
C GLU A 312 -7.53 -29.95 -25.69
N LEU A 313 -7.76 -29.27 -24.55
CA LEU A 313 -6.67 -28.89 -23.63
C LEU A 313 -5.96 -30.13 -23.07
N GLU A 314 -6.72 -31.15 -22.67
CA GLU A 314 -6.17 -32.43 -22.20
C GLU A 314 -5.37 -33.14 -23.28
N ARG A 315 -5.89 -33.20 -24.51
CA ARG A 315 -5.21 -33.80 -25.66
C ARG A 315 -3.90 -33.10 -25.99
N CYS A 316 -3.83 -31.79 -25.79
CA CYS A 316 -2.65 -30.97 -26.05
C CYS A 316 -1.71 -30.82 -24.83
N SER A 317 -2.05 -31.45 -23.70
CA SER A 317 -1.23 -31.47 -22.48
C SER A 317 0.12 -32.17 -22.72
N GLY A 318 1.22 -31.54 -22.32
CA GLY A 318 2.58 -32.02 -22.55
C GLY A 318 3.11 -31.77 -23.97
N LEU A 319 2.29 -31.21 -24.86
CA LEU A 319 2.69 -30.75 -26.18
C LEU A 319 2.62 -29.22 -26.26
N GLN A 320 1.41 -28.67 -26.33
CA GLN A 320 1.22 -27.22 -26.35
C GLN A 320 1.28 -26.65 -24.95
N PHE A 321 0.63 -27.32 -24.00
CA PHE A 321 0.39 -26.81 -22.67
C PHE A 321 1.19 -27.57 -21.62
N ASP A 322 1.57 -26.85 -20.56
CA ASP A 322 2.13 -27.47 -19.36
C ASP A 322 1.07 -28.37 -18.69
N PRO A 323 1.36 -29.67 -18.47
CA PRO A 323 0.44 -30.57 -17.81
C PRO A 323 -0.01 -30.13 -16.40
N ALA A 324 0.84 -29.42 -15.65
CA ALA A 324 0.48 -28.93 -14.33
C ALA A 324 -0.57 -27.82 -14.39
N ILE A 325 -0.47 -26.94 -15.37
CA ILE A 325 -1.42 -25.84 -15.58
C ILE A 325 -2.77 -26.38 -16.07
N VAL A 326 -2.76 -27.36 -16.99
CA VAL A 326 -4.01 -28.03 -17.42
C VAL A 326 -4.72 -28.67 -16.22
N ARG A 327 -4.01 -29.38 -15.34
CA ARG A 327 -4.61 -29.93 -14.11
C ARG A 327 -5.20 -28.85 -13.20
N ALA A 328 -4.48 -27.74 -13.01
CA ALA A 328 -4.98 -26.63 -12.20
C ALA A 328 -6.24 -25.98 -12.82
N PHE A 329 -6.28 -25.85 -14.14
CA PHE A 329 -7.45 -25.36 -14.86
C PHE A 329 -8.68 -26.27 -14.67
N LEU A 330 -8.50 -27.59 -14.74
CA LEU A 330 -9.58 -28.55 -14.50
C LEU A 330 -10.11 -28.46 -13.06
N ALA A 331 -9.21 -28.39 -12.07
CA ALA A 331 -9.60 -28.18 -10.67
C ALA A 331 -10.34 -26.85 -10.45
N ALA A 332 -9.96 -25.79 -11.19
CA ALA A 332 -10.65 -24.51 -11.16
C ALA A 332 -12.08 -24.59 -11.74
N ILE A 333 -12.30 -25.45 -12.75
CA ILE A 333 -13.65 -25.73 -13.27
C ILE A 333 -14.47 -26.51 -12.24
N GLU A 334 -13.91 -27.59 -11.67
CA GLU A 334 -14.62 -28.46 -10.72
C GLU A 334 -15.06 -27.71 -9.45
N SER A 335 -14.22 -26.79 -8.96
CA SER A 335 -14.52 -25.94 -7.81
C SER A 335 -15.51 -24.80 -8.13
N GLY A 336 -15.87 -24.60 -9.40
CA GLY A 336 -16.74 -23.50 -9.85
C GLY A 336 -16.06 -22.14 -9.91
N ALA A 337 -14.73 -22.07 -9.73
CA ALA A 337 -13.95 -20.84 -9.88
C ALA A 337 -13.88 -20.36 -11.35
N ILE A 338 -13.96 -21.29 -12.30
CA ILE A 338 -14.15 -21.03 -13.73
C ILE A 338 -15.52 -21.57 -14.14
N PRO A 339 -16.36 -20.79 -14.85
CA PRO A 339 -17.65 -21.28 -15.34
C PRO A 339 -17.46 -22.45 -16.31
N GLY A 340 -17.72 -23.67 -15.83
CA GLY A 340 -17.90 -24.86 -16.65
C GLY A 340 -19.27 -25.45 -16.37
N ALA A 341 -19.90 -26.03 -17.39
CA ALA A 341 -21.19 -26.70 -17.24
C ALA A 341 -21.10 -27.72 -16.08
N VAL A 342 -21.79 -27.41 -14.98
CA VAL A 342 -21.87 -28.27 -13.80
C VAL A 342 -22.57 -29.58 -14.21
N ALA A 343 -21.78 -30.63 -14.39
CA ALA A 343 -22.03 -32.02 -14.00
C ALA A 343 -21.03 -32.95 -14.70
N LEU A 344 -19.84 -33.11 -14.12
CA LEU A 344 -19.10 -34.35 -14.27
C LEU A 344 -19.60 -35.27 -13.13
N SER A 345 -20.69 -36.00 -13.43
CA SER A 345 -21.22 -37.10 -12.62
C SER A 345 -20.87 -38.44 -13.23
#